data_AF-A0A832DHD0-F1
#
_entry.id   AF-A0A832DHD0-F1
#
_cell.length_a   1.000
_cell.length_b   1.000
_cell.length_c   1.000
_cell.angle_alpha   90.00
_cell.angle_beta   90.00
_cell.angle_gamma   90.00
#
_symmetry.space_group_name_H-M   'P 1'
#
loop_
_entity.id
_entity.type
_entity.pdbx_description
1 polymer ?
#
loop_
_entity_poly.entity_id
_entity_poly.type
_entity_poly.pdbx_seq_one_letter_code
_entity_poly.pdbx_strand_id
1 'polypeptide(L)'
;MHKILIKKFFEFFTSAPRNHKIIPSAPLIPENDPTVLFITAGMHPLVPYLMGEIHPLGKRLVDVQKSMRTDDLEEVGDLWHFTFFEMLGNWSLGDYFKKEAISWSFDFLTNKKWLGFDPKKIYVSVFKGDKDAPRDQDSIKIWQKVFKKVNIKAEVGERIFLYPKAKNWWGPAGTTGPCGPDSEMFYDTGLALHNKSIHGPKCHINCNCGRFIEVWNDVFMEFNKKPDGTYEKLAQKNVDTGMGVERVVTLLEWINGKIKTPDPFLTELFENQRRLIIKLSGKNYDNQFQRSIRIILDHLRAATFIITDGVLPSNKERGYVLRRLIRRAIRHGYLLGIKDNFVTYLAQSFINDYQDFYLELKNNRDKTLKILALEETKFNNTLKRGLKEIEKYDKINGKIAFNLYQSFGFPLELTMEIAREKGQIVNQDIFKKEFAKHQELSRTATRGVFKGGLQDQSEKTTCLHTATHLLQQALRKVLGNHVYQKGSHITAERLRFDFFHPQKLSAEDIKKVENIVNEIIRQNLPVSMSIMDVKEAITSGALFIPGVKYPEKVKVYTIGSKNQKQIFSKEICGGPHVDFTGKLGKFKIIKEEALGQENRRIYAVLENINVAFNQPPAKKGG
;
A
#
# COMPACT_ATOMS: atom_id res chain seq x y z
N MET A 1 -28.69 -4.08 -9.56
CA MET A 1 -28.13 -5.43 -9.69
C MET A 1 -27.18 -5.82 -8.54
N HIS A 2 -26.14 -5.04 -8.24
CA HIS A 2 -25.17 -5.27 -7.15
C HIS A 2 -25.84 -5.62 -5.80
N LYS A 3 -26.65 -4.70 -5.26
CA LYS A 3 -27.40 -4.91 -4.01
C LYS A 3 -28.35 -6.12 -4.08
N ILE A 4 -28.87 -6.45 -5.27
CA ILE A 4 -29.78 -7.59 -5.48
C ILE A 4 -29.01 -8.91 -5.39
N LEU A 5 -27.83 -8.99 -6.01
CA LEU A 5 -26.97 -10.16 -5.96
C LEU A 5 -26.59 -10.49 -4.51
N ILE A 6 -26.06 -9.52 -3.77
CA ILE A 6 -25.68 -9.69 -2.36
C ILE A 6 -26.89 -10.14 -1.53
N LYS A 7 -28.03 -9.46 -1.67
CA LYS A 7 -29.26 -9.83 -0.94
C LYS A 7 -29.68 -11.27 -1.23
N LYS A 8 -29.69 -11.68 -2.50
CA LYS A 8 -30.05 -13.06 -2.89
C LYS A 8 -29.07 -14.07 -2.33
N PHE A 9 -27.77 -13.77 -2.33
CA PHE A 9 -26.74 -14.65 -1.79
C PHE A 9 -26.93 -14.86 -0.28
N PHE A 10 -27.12 -13.77 0.48
CA PHE A 10 -27.40 -13.86 1.91
C PHE A 10 -28.72 -14.58 2.19
N GLU A 11 -29.81 -14.26 1.49
CA GLU A 11 -31.08 -14.96 1.65
C GLU A 11 -30.93 -16.46 1.38
N PHE A 12 -30.21 -16.84 0.32
CA PHE A 12 -29.97 -18.23 -0.02
C PHE A 12 -29.28 -18.97 1.13
N PHE A 13 -28.11 -18.49 1.57
CA PHE A 13 -27.28 -19.18 2.57
C PHE A 13 -27.82 -19.10 4.00
N THR A 14 -28.53 -18.03 4.36
CA THR A 14 -29.14 -17.92 5.71
C THR A 14 -30.40 -18.75 5.85
N SER A 15 -31.09 -19.06 4.76
CA SER A 15 -32.31 -19.89 4.77
C SER A 15 -32.03 -21.36 5.09
N ALA A 16 -32.99 -22.05 5.68
CA ALA A 16 -32.93 -23.50 5.87
C ALA A 16 -32.83 -24.25 4.52
N PRO A 17 -32.06 -25.35 4.44
CA PRO A 17 -31.33 -26.02 5.53
C PRO A 17 -29.88 -25.49 5.75
N ARG A 18 -29.46 -24.44 5.03
CA ARG A 18 -28.09 -23.93 5.04
C ARG A 18 -27.76 -23.20 6.34
N ASN A 19 -28.63 -22.30 6.79
CA ASN A 19 -28.55 -21.67 8.12
C ASN A 19 -27.20 -20.97 8.42
N HIS A 20 -26.49 -20.48 7.41
CA HIS A 20 -25.25 -19.72 7.59
C HIS A 20 -25.50 -18.42 8.36
N LYS A 21 -24.50 -17.95 9.10
CA LYS A 21 -24.52 -16.66 9.80
C LYS A 21 -23.75 -15.61 9.00
N ILE A 22 -24.37 -14.45 8.83
CA ILE A 22 -23.72 -13.32 8.17
C ILE A 22 -22.65 -12.77 9.10
N ILE A 23 -21.43 -12.60 8.58
CA ILE A 23 -20.33 -11.90 9.26
C ILE A 23 -20.01 -10.60 8.49
N PRO A 24 -19.50 -9.55 9.17
CA PRO A 24 -19.11 -8.32 8.48
C PRO A 24 -17.84 -8.54 7.65
N SER A 25 -17.69 -7.78 6.56
CA SER A 25 -16.42 -7.70 5.84
C SER A 25 -15.31 -7.21 6.77
N ALA A 26 -14.16 -7.89 6.75
CA ALA A 26 -12.95 -7.39 7.37
C ALA A 26 -12.38 -6.18 6.60
N PRO A 27 -11.57 -5.32 7.23
CA PRO A 27 -10.80 -4.29 6.55
C PRO A 27 -9.85 -4.88 5.49
N LEU A 28 -9.49 -4.10 4.47
CA LEU A 28 -8.47 -4.50 3.49
C LEU A 28 -7.08 -4.69 4.11
N ILE A 29 -6.87 -4.14 5.31
CA ILE A 29 -5.63 -4.25 6.07
C ILE A 29 -5.73 -5.46 7.00
N PRO A 30 -4.89 -6.49 6.83
CA PRO A 30 -4.81 -7.60 7.79
C PRO A 30 -4.35 -7.09 9.16
N GLU A 31 -5.06 -7.46 10.22
CA GLU A 31 -4.74 -7.02 11.59
C GLU A 31 -3.48 -7.70 12.15
N ASN A 32 -3.21 -8.96 11.79
CA ASN A 32 -2.15 -9.78 12.39
C ASN A 32 -1.33 -10.64 11.40
N ASP A 33 -1.36 -10.32 10.10
CA ASP A 33 -0.61 -11.05 9.08
C ASP A 33 0.47 -10.17 8.44
N PRO A 34 1.77 -10.36 8.77
CA PRO A 34 2.87 -9.61 8.16
C PRO A 34 3.27 -10.13 6.78
N THR A 35 2.74 -11.27 6.33
CA THR A 35 3.15 -11.92 5.08
C THR A 35 2.47 -11.34 3.85
N VAL A 36 1.31 -10.70 4.03
CA VAL A 36 0.53 -10.08 2.94
C VAL A 36 0.26 -8.59 3.19
N LEU A 37 0.31 -7.80 2.12
CA LEU A 37 0.05 -6.35 2.21
C LEU A 37 -1.44 -6.05 2.38
N PHE A 38 -2.32 -6.82 1.74
CA PHE A 38 -3.75 -6.62 1.76
C PHE A 38 -4.48 -7.96 1.86
N ILE A 39 -5.74 -7.93 2.27
CA ILE A 39 -6.63 -9.09 2.20
C ILE A 39 -6.95 -9.38 0.72
N THR A 40 -6.53 -10.55 0.23
CA THR A 40 -6.69 -10.95 -1.19
C THR A 40 -7.86 -11.89 -1.45
N ALA A 41 -8.46 -12.44 -0.39
CA ALA A 41 -9.58 -13.38 -0.46
C ALA A 41 -10.43 -13.37 0.83
N GLY A 42 -11.69 -13.80 0.70
CA GLY A 42 -12.66 -13.92 1.80
C GLY A 42 -12.21 -14.80 2.96
N MET A 43 -11.39 -15.82 2.70
CA MET A 43 -10.93 -16.72 3.76
C MET A 43 -9.79 -16.17 4.64
N HIS A 44 -9.09 -15.10 4.24
CA HIS A 44 -7.93 -14.59 4.99
C HIS A 44 -8.26 -14.24 6.44
N PRO A 45 -9.35 -13.49 6.76
CA PRO A 45 -9.77 -13.24 8.14
C PRO A 45 -10.16 -14.52 8.90
N LEU A 46 -10.42 -15.62 8.20
CA LEU A 46 -10.96 -16.86 8.75
C LEU A 46 -9.91 -17.95 8.95
N VAL A 47 -8.64 -17.70 8.61
CA VAL A 47 -7.53 -18.66 8.76
C VAL A 47 -7.51 -19.34 10.13
N PRO A 48 -7.60 -18.63 11.28
CA PRO A 48 -7.57 -19.29 12.60
C PRO A 48 -8.69 -20.32 12.77
N TYR A 49 -9.90 -19.99 12.30
CA TYR A 49 -11.06 -20.87 12.40
C TYR A 49 -10.99 -22.05 11.43
N LEU A 50 -10.44 -21.84 10.23
CA LEU A 50 -10.16 -22.92 9.28
C LEU A 50 -9.13 -23.92 9.84
N MET A 51 -8.19 -23.44 10.66
CA MET A 51 -7.20 -24.27 11.35
C MET A 51 -7.75 -25.02 12.58
N GLY A 52 -8.99 -24.73 13.01
CA GLY A 52 -9.69 -25.47 14.07
C GLY A 52 -10.20 -24.63 15.23
N GLU A 53 -9.95 -23.32 15.26
CA GLU A 53 -10.55 -22.44 16.26
C GLU A 53 -12.07 -22.34 16.09
N ILE A 54 -12.79 -22.19 17.21
CA ILE A 54 -14.25 -22.05 17.18
C ILE A 54 -14.61 -20.59 16.88
N HIS A 55 -15.32 -20.37 15.78
CA HIS A 55 -15.89 -19.06 15.48
C HIS A 55 -17.13 -18.78 16.36
N PRO A 56 -17.28 -17.58 16.94
CA PRO A 56 -18.36 -17.28 17.91
C PRO A 56 -19.77 -17.38 17.32
N LEU A 57 -19.92 -17.19 16.00
CA LEU A 57 -21.21 -17.32 15.29
C LEU A 57 -21.48 -18.75 14.77
N GLY A 58 -20.63 -19.72 15.11
CA GLY A 58 -20.78 -21.13 14.72
C GLY A 58 -20.00 -21.50 13.46
N LYS A 59 -20.34 -22.66 12.88
CA LYS A 59 -19.54 -23.34 11.85
C LYS A 59 -19.86 -22.97 10.40
N ARG A 60 -20.92 -22.21 10.16
CA ARG A 60 -21.40 -21.85 8.81
C ARG A 60 -21.48 -20.35 8.70
N LEU A 61 -20.61 -19.76 7.90
CA LEU A 61 -20.46 -18.30 7.80
C LEU A 61 -20.65 -17.82 6.36
N VAL A 62 -21.17 -16.63 6.18
CA VAL A 62 -21.36 -16.02 4.85
C VAL A 62 -21.05 -14.53 4.92
N ASP A 63 -20.39 -13.98 3.91
CA ASP A 63 -20.10 -12.56 3.82
C ASP A 63 -19.98 -12.05 2.38
N VAL A 64 -19.65 -10.76 2.26
CA VAL A 64 -19.04 -10.18 1.08
C VAL A 64 -17.76 -9.44 1.49
N GLN A 65 -16.61 -10.06 1.24
CA GLN A 65 -15.31 -9.53 1.63
C GLN A 65 -14.75 -8.58 0.58
N LYS A 66 -14.39 -7.36 1.01
CA LYS A 66 -13.52 -6.45 0.25
C LYS A 66 -12.16 -7.12 0.03
N SER A 67 -11.76 -7.31 -1.23
CA SER A 67 -10.50 -7.98 -1.57
C SER A 67 -9.64 -7.11 -2.48
N MET A 68 -8.32 -7.24 -2.34
CA MET A 68 -7.36 -6.52 -3.17
C MET A 68 -6.26 -7.45 -3.68
N ARG A 69 -5.94 -7.37 -4.97
CA ARG A 69 -4.83 -8.10 -5.60
C ARG A 69 -3.86 -7.13 -6.25
N THR A 70 -2.58 -7.24 -5.89
CA THR A 70 -1.51 -6.42 -6.45
C THR A 70 -0.83 -7.06 -7.65
N ASP A 71 -0.96 -8.38 -7.80
CA ASP A 71 -0.34 -9.14 -8.88
C ASP A 71 -0.99 -8.81 -10.23
N ASP A 72 -2.29 -8.52 -10.21
CA ASP A 72 -3.11 -8.19 -11.39
C ASP A 72 -2.97 -6.73 -11.86
N LEU A 73 -2.06 -5.97 -11.25
CA LEU A 73 -1.99 -4.52 -11.46
C LEU A 73 -1.64 -4.14 -12.90
N GLU A 74 -0.80 -4.92 -13.60
CA GLU A 74 -0.40 -4.62 -14.98
C GLU A 74 -1.51 -4.94 -15.99
N GLU A 75 -2.33 -5.93 -15.67
CA GLU A 75 -3.43 -6.48 -16.45
C GLU A 75 -4.66 -5.56 -16.43
N VAL A 76 -4.85 -4.82 -15.33
CA VAL A 76 -5.96 -3.85 -15.19
C VAL A 76 -6.07 -2.95 -16.42
N GLY A 77 -7.31 -2.79 -16.89
CA GLY A 77 -7.64 -2.18 -18.17
C GLY A 77 -8.09 -3.20 -19.21
N ASP A 78 -7.96 -4.50 -18.92
CA ASP A 78 -8.66 -5.55 -19.63
C ASP A 78 -10.11 -5.75 -19.11
N LEU A 79 -10.73 -6.89 -19.43
CA LEU A 79 -12.12 -7.18 -19.07
C LEU A 79 -12.29 -7.82 -17.68
N TRP A 80 -11.27 -8.43 -17.08
CA TRP A 80 -11.48 -9.37 -15.97
C TRP A 80 -10.57 -9.16 -14.76
N HIS A 81 -9.56 -8.29 -14.87
CA HIS A 81 -8.63 -8.00 -13.79
C HIS A 81 -8.97 -6.68 -13.10
N PHE A 82 -9.03 -6.75 -11.77
CA PHE A 82 -9.30 -5.65 -10.88
C PHE A 82 -8.25 -5.62 -9.77
N THR A 83 -7.83 -4.43 -9.37
CA THR A 83 -6.99 -4.30 -8.17
C THR A 83 -7.82 -4.47 -6.92
N PHE A 84 -9.06 -3.96 -6.92
CA PHE A 84 -10.04 -4.10 -5.84
C PHE A 84 -11.31 -4.72 -6.38
N PHE A 85 -11.87 -5.68 -5.66
CA PHE A 85 -13.13 -6.32 -6.00
C PHE A 85 -13.83 -6.86 -4.75
N GLU A 86 -15.12 -7.10 -4.86
CA GLU A 86 -15.92 -7.70 -3.79
C GLU A 86 -16.05 -9.21 -4.03
N MET A 87 -15.76 -10.00 -2.99
CA MET A 87 -15.84 -11.45 -3.05
C MET A 87 -16.95 -11.95 -2.13
N LEU A 88 -18.03 -12.46 -2.71
CA LEU A 88 -19.03 -13.21 -1.96
C LEU A 88 -18.45 -14.56 -1.56
N GLY A 89 -18.55 -14.91 -0.29
CA GLY A 89 -18.03 -16.18 0.21
C GLY A 89 -18.96 -16.84 1.21
N ASN A 90 -18.92 -18.17 1.24
CA ASN A 90 -19.58 -18.97 2.26
C ASN A 90 -18.63 -20.05 2.76
N TRP A 91 -18.52 -20.16 4.08
CA TRP A 91 -17.56 -21.03 4.73
C TRP A 91 -18.23 -22.16 5.49
N SER A 92 -17.62 -23.33 5.41
CA SER A 92 -17.85 -24.45 6.32
C SER A 92 -16.62 -24.65 7.18
N LEU A 93 -16.78 -24.55 8.49
CA LEU A 93 -15.74 -24.78 9.49
C LEU A 93 -15.97 -26.16 10.12
N GLY A 94 -15.58 -27.22 9.42
CA GLY A 94 -15.75 -28.60 9.91
C GLY A 94 -17.19 -29.09 10.02
N ASP A 95 -18.08 -28.72 9.08
CA ASP A 95 -19.50 -29.11 9.12
C ASP A 95 -20.00 -29.82 7.84
N TYR A 96 -19.98 -29.14 6.69
CA TYR A 96 -20.33 -29.70 5.37
C TYR A 96 -19.11 -29.65 4.45
N PHE A 97 -19.14 -30.40 3.34
CA PHE A 97 -18.00 -30.48 2.43
C PHE A 97 -18.46 -30.47 0.96
N LYS A 98 -17.73 -31.17 0.09
CA LYS A 98 -17.91 -31.19 -1.37
C LYS A 98 -19.35 -31.38 -1.84
N LYS A 99 -20.09 -32.34 -1.25
CA LYS A 99 -21.44 -32.70 -1.73
C LYS A 99 -22.42 -31.54 -1.60
N GLU A 100 -22.47 -30.94 -0.42
CA GLU A 100 -23.35 -29.81 -0.12
C GLU A 100 -22.88 -28.56 -0.84
N ALA A 101 -21.57 -28.24 -0.79
CA ALA A 101 -20.99 -27.07 -1.44
C ALA A 101 -21.32 -27.03 -2.94
N ILE A 102 -20.94 -28.06 -3.69
CA ILE A 102 -21.18 -28.15 -5.13
C ILE A 102 -22.68 -28.11 -5.46
N SER A 103 -23.51 -28.79 -4.66
CA SER A 103 -24.96 -28.80 -4.89
C SER A 103 -25.58 -27.43 -4.68
N TRP A 104 -25.16 -26.70 -3.65
CA TRP A 104 -25.66 -25.36 -3.35
C TRP A 104 -25.13 -24.32 -4.32
N SER A 105 -23.85 -24.41 -4.71
CA SER A 105 -23.26 -23.51 -5.69
C SER A 105 -24.00 -23.63 -7.03
N PHE A 106 -24.26 -24.85 -7.51
CA PHE A 106 -25.04 -25.06 -8.72
C PHE A 106 -26.50 -24.60 -8.61
N ASP A 107 -27.18 -24.86 -7.48
CA ASP A 107 -28.56 -24.42 -7.26
C ASP A 107 -28.66 -22.89 -7.26
N PHE A 108 -27.76 -22.19 -6.57
CA PHE A 108 -27.76 -20.73 -6.55
C PHE A 108 -27.53 -20.13 -7.95
N LEU A 109 -26.59 -20.70 -8.72
CA LEU A 109 -26.32 -20.23 -10.10
C LEU A 109 -27.52 -20.48 -11.03
N THR A 110 -28.15 -21.65 -10.98
CA THR A 110 -29.04 -22.10 -12.06
C THR A 110 -30.53 -21.99 -11.76
N ASN A 111 -30.90 -21.95 -10.47
CA ASN A 111 -32.31 -21.86 -10.08
C ASN A 111 -32.87 -20.48 -10.41
N LYS A 112 -34.04 -20.45 -11.07
CA LYS A 112 -34.73 -19.22 -11.50
C LYS A 112 -35.09 -18.29 -10.34
N LYS A 113 -35.25 -18.81 -9.12
CA LYS A 113 -35.45 -17.99 -7.91
C LYS A 113 -34.23 -17.12 -7.61
N TRP A 114 -33.03 -17.65 -7.86
CA TRP A 114 -31.75 -17.03 -7.52
C TRP A 114 -31.17 -16.30 -8.73
N LEU A 115 -30.13 -16.84 -9.40
CA LEU A 115 -29.52 -16.19 -10.55
C LEU A 115 -30.10 -16.64 -11.90
N GLY A 116 -30.66 -17.85 -11.98
CA GLY A 116 -31.33 -18.35 -13.18
C GLY A 116 -30.43 -18.51 -14.40
N PHE A 117 -29.13 -18.73 -14.22
CA PHE A 117 -28.22 -19.02 -15.33
C PHE A 117 -28.61 -20.32 -16.02
N ASP A 118 -28.51 -20.35 -17.36
CA ASP A 118 -28.72 -21.56 -18.14
C ASP A 118 -27.69 -22.64 -17.75
N PRO A 119 -28.12 -23.78 -17.16
CA PRO A 119 -27.21 -24.82 -16.73
C PRO A 119 -26.41 -25.44 -17.90
N LYS A 120 -26.89 -25.34 -19.14
CA LYS A 120 -26.15 -25.80 -20.34
C LYS A 120 -24.91 -24.98 -20.62
N LYS A 121 -24.87 -23.74 -20.13
CA LYS A 121 -23.72 -22.83 -20.25
C LYS A 121 -22.74 -22.92 -19.08
N ILE A 122 -23.02 -23.76 -18.08
CA ILE A 122 -22.11 -23.97 -16.95
C ILE A 122 -21.13 -25.11 -17.27
N TYR A 123 -19.86 -24.81 -17.05
CA TYR A 123 -18.73 -25.74 -17.14
C TYR A 123 -17.93 -25.68 -15.84
N VAL A 124 -17.21 -26.75 -15.53
CA VAL A 124 -16.46 -26.83 -14.27
C VAL A 124 -15.05 -27.36 -14.49
N SER A 125 -14.13 -26.89 -13.65
CA SER A 125 -12.77 -27.43 -13.52
C SER A 125 -12.63 -28.20 -12.21
N VAL A 126 -11.75 -29.21 -12.18
CA VAL A 126 -11.45 -30.04 -11.00
C VAL A 126 -9.97 -30.44 -10.98
N PHE A 127 -9.39 -30.56 -9.79
CA PHE A 127 -8.01 -30.99 -9.60
C PHE A 127 -7.71 -32.37 -10.23
N LYS A 128 -6.74 -32.42 -11.14
CA LYS A 128 -6.36 -33.64 -11.87
C LYS A 128 -5.54 -34.65 -11.06
N GLY A 129 -5.03 -34.26 -9.89
CA GLY A 129 -4.10 -35.06 -9.10
C GLY A 129 -2.63 -34.81 -9.47
N ASP A 130 -1.76 -35.03 -8.48
CA ASP A 130 -0.31 -35.10 -8.65
C ASP A 130 0.32 -35.99 -7.57
N LYS A 131 1.62 -35.86 -7.34
CA LYS A 131 2.36 -36.64 -6.34
C LYS A 131 1.99 -36.31 -4.89
N ASP A 132 1.46 -35.11 -4.61
CA ASP A 132 1.16 -34.68 -3.24
C ASP A 132 -0.29 -34.98 -2.86
N ALA A 133 -1.22 -34.99 -3.83
CA ALA A 133 -2.62 -35.28 -3.60
C ALA A 133 -3.29 -36.00 -4.78
N PRO A 134 -4.22 -36.93 -4.52
CA PRO A 134 -4.90 -37.68 -5.57
C PRO A 134 -5.82 -36.77 -6.40
N ARG A 135 -6.23 -37.26 -7.57
CA ARG A 135 -7.29 -36.62 -8.37
C ARG A 135 -8.56 -36.48 -7.54
N ASP A 136 -9.24 -35.34 -7.65
CA ASP A 136 -10.49 -35.10 -6.92
C ASP A 136 -11.68 -35.82 -7.55
N GLN A 137 -11.70 -37.14 -7.37
CA GLN A 137 -12.70 -38.03 -7.94
C GLN A 137 -14.10 -37.82 -7.34
N ASP A 138 -14.17 -37.32 -6.11
CA ASP A 138 -15.42 -37.05 -5.42
C ASP A 138 -16.15 -35.88 -6.05
N SER A 139 -15.46 -34.76 -6.28
CA SER A 139 -16.04 -33.60 -6.96
C SER A 139 -16.54 -33.96 -8.36
N ILE A 140 -15.79 -34.76 -9.13
CA ILE A 140 -16.23 -35.26 -10.45
C ILE A 140 -17.57 -36.00 -10.35
N LYS A 141 -17.68 -36.95 -9.42
CA LYS A 141 -18.91 -37.76 -9.23
C LYS A 141 -20.08 -36.89 -8.77
N ILE A 142 -19.83 -35.90 -7.92
CA ILE A 142 -20.86 -34.98 -7.42
C ILE A 142 -21.36 -34.09 -8.56
N TRP A 143 -20.46 -33.48 -9.35
CA TRP A 143 -20.82 -32.68 -10.52
C TRP A 143 -21.64 -33.48 -11.53
N GLN A 144 -21.22 -34.70 -11.85
CA GLN A 144 -22.00 -35.60 -12.72
C GLN A 144 -23.43 -35.81 -12.23
N LYS A 145 -23.61 -36.01 -10.92
CA LYS A 145 -24.93 -36.16 -10.30
C LYS A 145 -25.74 -34.86 -10.36
N VAL A 146 -25.11 -33.73 -10.08
CA VAL A 146 -25.76 -32.40 -10.08
C VAL A 146 -26.23 -32.01 -11.48
N PHE A 147 -25.39 -32.16 -12.51
CA PHE A 147 -25.79 -31.94 -13.90
C PHE A 147 -26.87 -32.93 -14.36
N LYS A 148 -26.79 -34.20 -13.94
CA LYS A 148 -27.81 -35.21 -14.28
C LYS A 148 -29.20 -34.84 -13.75
N LYS A 149 -29.30 -34.18 -12.59
CA LYS A 149 -30.60 -33.71 -12.04
C LYS A 149 -31.32 -32.71 -12.96
N VAL A 150 -30.59 -32.01 -13.81
CA VAL A 150 -31.14 -31.09 -14.83
C VAL A 150 -31.00 -31.64 -16.24
N ASN A 151 -30.92 -32.97 -16.38
CA ASN A 151 -30.84 -33.70 -17.66
C ASN A 151 -29.64 -33.32 -18.54
N ILE A 152 -28.50 -32.98 -17.93
CA ILE A 152 -27.25 -32.69 -18.63
C ILE A 152 -26.24 -33.81 -18.35
N LYS A 153 -25.73 -34.42 -19.42
CA LYS A 153 -24.57 -35.32 -19.33
C LYS A 153 -23.31 -34.48 -19.15
N ALA A 154 -22.54 -34.75 -18.09
CA ALA A 154 -21.32 -34.00 -17.77
C ALA A 154 -20.12 -34.93 -17.72
N GLU A 155 -19.52 -35.19 -18.88
CA GLU A 155 -18.35 -36.06 -18.98
C GLU A 155 -17.04 -35.27 -18.78
N VAL A 156 -16.02 -36.00 -18.33
CA VAL A 156 -14.66 -35.47 -18.21
C VAL A 156 -14.12 -35.20 -19.61
N GLY A 157 -13.61 -33.98 -19.84
CA GLY A 157 -13.11 -33.52 -21.13
C GLY A 157 -14.14 -32.78 -21.99
N GLU A 158 -15.43 -32.85 -21.62
CA GLU A 158 -16.50 -32.12 -22.32
C GLU A 158 -17.06 -30.97 -21.48
N ARG A 159 -17.45 -31.28 -20.23
CA ARG A 159 -18.05 -30.30 -19.30
C ARG A 159 -17.30 -30.18 -17.99
N ILE A 160 -16.65 -31.26 -17.57
CA ILE A 160 -15.78 -31.31 -16.40
C ILE A 160 -14.34 -31.39 -16.91
N PHE A 161 -13.53 -30.36 -16.65
CA PHE A 161 -12.14 -30.32 -17.12
C PHE A 161 -11.18 -30.56 -15.97
N LEU A 162 -10.12 -31.32 -16.23
CA LEU A 162 -9.11 -31.64 -15.23
C LEU A 162 -7.90 -30.70 -15.40
N TYR A 163 -7.53 -29.97 -14.36
CA TYR A 163 -6.34 -29.11 -14.40
C TYR A 163 -5.31 -29.43 -13.30
N PRO A 164 -4.02 -29.10 -13.55
CA PRO A 164 -2.96 -29.26 -12.55
C PRO A 164 -3.14 -28.36 -11.33
N LYS A 165 -2.32 -28.60 -10.30
CA LYS A 165 -2.25 -27.81 -9.06
C LYS A 165 -2.14 -26.30 -9.31
N ALA A 166 -1.41 -25.87 -10.34
CA ALA A 166 -1.29 -24.44 -10.69
C ALA A 166 -2.62 -23.75 -11.10
N LYS A 167 -3.70 -24.51 -11.25
CA LYS A 167 -5.01 -24.04 -11.71
C LYS A 167 -6.18 -24.57 -10.89
N ASN A 168 -6.08 -25.79 -10.34
CA ASN A 168 -7.08 -26.33 -9.45
C ASN A 168 -6.51 -26.74 -8.09
N TRP A 169 -5.91 -25.78 -7.41
CA TRP A 169 -5.48 -25.92 -6.02
C TRP A 169 -5.34 -24.53 -5.43
N TRP A 170 -5.99 -24.32 -4.30
CA TRP A 170 -5.94 -23.05 -3.62
C TRP A 170 -5.09 -23.12 -2.36
N GLY A 171 -4.25 -22.11 -2.19
CA GLY A 171 -3.58 -21.79 -0.94
C GLY A 171 -2.20 -22.41 -0.72
N PRO A 172 -1.61 -22.10 0.45
CA PRO A 172 -2.18 -21.22 1.48
C PRO A 172 -2.15 -19.73 1.08
N ALA A 173 -2.90 -18.91 1.81
CA ALA A 173 -2.93 -17.44 1.70
C ALA A 173 -1.52 -16.79 1.81
N GLY A 174 -0.65 -17.39 2.63
CA GLY A 174 0.75 -16.98 2.80
C GLY A 174 1.72 -18.10 2.39
N THR A 175 2.82 -18.25 3.11
CA THR A 175 3.80 -19.34 2.85
C THR A 175 3.35 -20.69 3.41
N THR A 176 2.49 -20.68 4.43
CA THR A 176 1.98 -21.84 5.19
C THR A 176 0.51 -21.66 5.55
N GLY A 177 -0.20 -22.75 5.82
CA GLY A 177 -1.60 -22.70 6.28
C GLY A 177 -2.54 -23.63 5.50
N PRO A 178 -3.87 -23.45 5.70
CA PRO A 178 -4.87 -24.33 5.11
C PRO A 178 -4.91 -24.19 3.58
N CYS A 179 -5.05 -25.31 2.89
CA CYS A 179 -5.07 -25.41 1.43
C CYS A 179 -5.77 -26.69 0.97
N GLY A 180 -6.03 -26.79 -0.33
CA GLY A 180 -6.61 -28.01 -0.89
C GLY A 180 -6.99 -27.90 -2.37
N PRO A 181 -7.51 -28.99 -2.94
CA PRO A 181 -8.08 -28.96 -4.27
C PRO A 181 -9.32 -28.06 -4.29
N ASP A 182 -9.59 -27.48 -5.44
CA ASP A 182 -10.77 -26.65 -5.65
C ASP A 182 -11.49 -27.06 -6.93
N SER A 183 -12.68 -26.49 -7.11
CA SER A 183 -13.51 -26.67 -8.28
C SER A 183 -14.07 -25.31 -8.72
N GLU A 184 -13.62 -24.83 -9.87
CA GLU A 184 -14.08 -23.55 -10.41
C GLU A 184 -15.25 -23.78 -11.36
N MET A 185 -16.17 -22.82 -11.38
CA MET A 185 -17.37 -22.80 -12.20
C MET A 185 -17.27 -21.68 -13.22
N PHE A 186 -17.52 -22.00 -14.48
CA PHE A 186 -17.41 -21.10 -15.62
C PHE A 186 -18.73 -20.98 -16.35
N TYR A 187 -19.09 -19.77 -16.75
CA TYR A 187 -20.20 -19.49 -17.64
C TYR A 187 -19.71 -19.26 -19.07
N ASP A 188 -20.24 -20.01 -20.04
CA ASP A 188 -19.98 -19.81 -21.46
C ASP A 188 -20.87 -18.72 -22.03
N THR A 189 -20.27 -17.57 -22.33
CA THR A 189 -20.98 -16.46 -22.99
C THR A 189 -21.38 -16.80 -24.43
N GLY A 190 -20.71 -17.78 -25.06
CA GLY A 190 -20.88 -18.10 -26.48
C GLY A 190 -20.29 -17.05 -27.42
N LEU A 191 -19.60 -16.03 -26.90
CA LEU A 191 -18.98 -14.99 -27.72
C LEU A 191 -17.78 -15.56 -28.50
N ALA A 192 -17.71 -15.21 -29.79
CA ALA A 192 -16.63 -15.63 -30.68
C ALA A 192 -15.38 -14.73 -30.52
N LEU A 193 -14.80 -14.72 -29.32
CA LEU A 193 -13.63 -13.89 -28.96
C LEU A 193 -12.29 -14.64 -29.14
N HIS A 194 -12.34 -15.94 -29.43
CA HIS A 194 -11.15 -16.79 -29.48
C HIS A 194 -10.32 -16.55 -30.74
N ASN A 195 -9.23 -15.78 -30.60
CA ASN A 195 -8.22 -15.66 -31.65
C ASN A 195 -7.23 -16.84 -31.59
N LYS A 196 -7.18 -17.65 -32.65
CA LYS A 196 -6.31 -18.84 -32.73
C LYS A 196 -4.81 -18.54 -32.70
N SER A 197 -4.37 -17.40 -33.23
CA SER A 197 -2.95 -17.03 -33.24
C SER A 197 -2.46 -16.60 -31.86
N ILE A 198 -3.36 -16.13 -31.00
CA ILE A 198 -3.06 -15.65 -29.64
C ILE A 198 -3.30 -16.76 -28.61
N HIS A 199 -4.39 -17.50 -28.76
CA HIS A 199 -4.93 -18.41 -27.74
C HIS A 199 -4.83 -19.89 -28.12
N GLY A 200 -4.21 -20.22 -29.25
CA GLY A 200 -4.06 -21.58 -29.74
C GLY A 200 -5.28 -22.12 -30.51
N PRO A 201 -5.23 -23.38 -30.99
CA PRO A 201 -6.15 -23.87 -32.01
C PRO A 201 -7.60 -24.09 -31.53
N LYS A 202 -7.79 -24.35 -30.22
CA LYS A 202 -9.10 -24.64 -29.61
C LYS A 202 -9.32 -23.75 -28.39
N CYS A 203 -10.53 -23.20 -28.27
CA CYS A 203 -10.97 -22.54 -27.05
C CYS A 203 -11.23 -23.57 -25.95
N HIS A 204 -10.89 -23.24 -24.71
CA HIS A 204 -11.16 -24.06 -23.52
C HIS A 204 -11.55 -23.16 -22.34
N ILE A 205 -12.06 -23.73 -21.26
CA ILE A 205 -12.69 -22.96 -20.17
C ILE A 205 -11.73 -22.05 -19.39
N ASN A 206 -10.43 -22.37 -19.40
CA ASN A 206 -9.36 -21.60 -18.76
C ASN A 206 -8.62 -20.71 -19.79
N CYS A 207 -9.23 -20.48 -20.95
CA CYS A 207 -8.70 -19.58 -21.96
C CYS A 207 -9.02 -18.13 -21.56
N ASN A 208 -8.03 -17.24 -21.67
CA ASN A 208 -8.17 -15.81 -21.38
C ASN A 208 -8.80 -15.01 -22.54
N CYS A 209 -9.40 -15.66 -23.54
CA CYS A 209 -10.07 -14.96 -24.64
C CYS A 209 -11.38 -14.24 -24.22
N GLY A 210 -11.89 -14.51 -23.01
CA GLY A 210 -13.10 -13.88 -22.48
C GLY A 210 -14.41 -14.56 -22.88
N ARG A 211 -14.38 -15.69 -23.58
CA ARG A 211 -15.59 -16.50 -23.84
C ARG A 211 -16.14 -17.13 -22.56
N PHE A 212 -15.27 -17.76 -21.78
CA PHE A 212 -15.60 -18.38 -20.51
C PHE A 212 -15.25 -17.43 -19.38
N ILE A 213 -16.21 -17.18 -18.49
CA ILE A 213 -16.04 -16.32 -17.33
C ILE A 213 -16.18 -17.20 -16.10
N GLU A 214 -15.13 -17.28 -15.30
CA GLU A 214 -15.18 -17.93 -13.99
C GLU A 214 -16.07 -17.09 -13.06
N VAL A 215 -17.14 -17.72 -12.55
CA VAL A 215 -18.17 -17.07 -11.73
C VAL A 215 -18.10 -17.44 -10.26
N TRP A 216 -17.49 -18.58 -9.92
CA TRP A 216 -17.41 -19.05 -8.54
C TRP A 216 -16.31 -20.11 -8.43
N ASN A 217 -15.61 -20.15 -7.30
CA ASN A 217 -14.70 -21.22 -6.92
C ASN A 217 -15.12 -21.85 -5.59
N ASP A 218 -15.18 -23.19 -5.53
CA ASP A 218 -15.34 -23.97 -4.30
C ASP A 218 -14.00 -24.62 -3.93
N VAL A 219 -13.37 -24.15 -2.86
CA VAL A 219 -12.11 -24.68 -2.32
C VAL A 219 -12.40 -25.67 -1.20
N PHE A 220 -11.82 -26.88 -1.32
CA PHE A 220 -11.99 -27.97 -0.38
C PHE A 220 -10.75 -28.15 0.48
N MET A 221 -10.63 -27.32 1.52
CA MET A 221 -9.46 -27.33 2.39
C MET A 221 -9.44 -28.58 3.26
N GLU A 222 -8.53 -29.49 2.95
CA GLU A 222 -8.29 -30.71 3.71
C GLU A 222 -6.81 -30.94 4.03
N PHE A 223 -5.95 -30.01 3.61
CA PHE A 223 -4.50 -30.03 3.84
C PHE A 223 -3.99 -28.75 4.50
N ASN A 224 -2.92 -28.87 5.29
CA ASN A 224 -2.13 -27.76 5.81
C ASN A 224 -0.74 -27.83 5.19
N LYS A 225 -0.28 -26.72 4.60
CA LYS A 225 1.08 -26.62 4.05
C LYS A 225 2.04 -26.16 5.14
N LYS A 226 3.08 -26.96 5.36
CA LYS A 226 4.13 -26.71 6.36
C LYS A 226 5.26 -25.82 5.82
N PRO A 227 6.08 -25.20 6.71
CA PRO A 227 7.20 -24.36 6.29
C PRO A 227 8.22 -25.07 5.39
N ASP A 228 8.37 -26.38 5.53
CA ASP A 228 9.26 -27.22 4.70
C ASP A 228 8.67 -27.55 3.31
N GLY A 229 7.46 -27.06 3.01
CA GLY A 229 6.75 -27.27 1.75
C GLY A 229 5.92 -28.56 1.70
N THR A 230 5.96 -29.40 2.74
CA THR A 230 5.14 -30.62 2.81
C THR A 230 3.69 -30.33 3.19
N TYR A 231 2.81 -31.28 2.90
CA TYR A 231 1.38 -31.20 3.22
C TYR A 231 1.01 -32.24 4.27
N GLU A 232 0.23 -31.82 5.26
CA GLU A 232 -0.41 -32.71 6.24
C GLU A 232 -1.92 -32.53 6.21
N LYS A 233 -2.69 -33.48 6.75
CA LYS A 233 -4.15 -33.34 6.80
C LYS A 233 -4.56 -32.33 7.87
N LEU A 234 -5.53 -31.47 7.55
CA LEU A 234 -6.16 -30.62 8.55
C LEU A 234 -6.97 -31.46 9.56
N ALA A 235 -7.06 -30.96 10.80
CA ALA A 235 -7.88 -31.58 11.85
C ALA A 235 -9.37 -31.63 11.47
N GLN A 236 -9.82 -30.68 10.66
CA GLN A 236 -11.18 -30.61 10.12
C GLN A 236 -11.14 -30.31 8.63
N LYS A 237 -12.15 -30.80 7.90
CA LYS A 237 -12.35 -30.46 6.50
C LYS A 237 -13.19 -29.19 6.41
N ASN A 238 -12.73 -28.22 5.63
CA ASN A 238 -13.40 -26.95 5.47
C ASN A 238 -13.82 -26.72 4.02
N VAL A 239 -14.84 -25.88 3.86
CA VAL A 239 -15.20 -25.30 2.56
C VAL A 239 -14.92 -23.82 2.64
N ASP A 240 -14.23 -23.31 1.64
CA ASP A 240 -14.08 -21.90 1.35
C ASP A 240 -14.63 -21.67 -0.05
N THR A 241 -15.38 -20.59 -0.27
CA THR A 241 -15.86 -20.27 -1.60
C THR A 241 -15.62 -18.80 -1.92
N GLY A 242 -15.43 -18.51 -3.21
CA GLY A 242 -15.24 -17.16 -3.70
C GLY A 242 -16.00 -16.90 -4.99
N MET A 243 -16.97 -16.00 -4.95
CA MET A 243 -17.73 -15.49 -6.10
C MET A 243 -17.42 -14.01 -6.30
N GLY A 244 -16.77 -13.67 -7.41
CA GLY A 244 -16.46 -12.29 -7.76
C GLY A 244 -17.71 -11.52 -8.16
N VAL A 245 -18.10 -10.52 -7.36
CA VAL A 245 -19.32 -9.72 -7.56
C VAL A 245 -19.32 -9.05 -8.93
N GLU A 246 -18.20 -8.45 -9.35
CA GLU A 246 -18.05 -7.75 -10.62
C GLU A 246 -18.39 -8.66 -11.80
N ARG A 247 -17.85 -9.89 -11.80
CA ARG A 247 -18.05 -10.85 -12.88
C ARG A 247 -19.51 -11.31 -12.95
N VAL A 248 -20.12 -11.60 -11.81
CA VAL A 248 -21.51 -12.07 -11.76
C VAL A 248 -22.51 -10.96 -12.07
N VAL A 249 -22.29 -9.74 -11.58
CA VAL A 249 -23.10 -8.57 -11.96
C VAL A 249 -23.01 -8.32 -13.46
N THR A 250 -21.82 -8.43 -14.05
CA THR A 250 -21.62 -8.29 -15.51
C THR A 250 -22.48 -9.28 -16.29
N LEU A 251 -22.42 -10.56 -15.92
CA LEU A 251 -23.23 -11.59 -16.56
C LEU A 251 -24.73 -11.35 -16.38
N LEU A 252 -25.18 -11.01 -15.17
CA LEU A 252 -26.58 -10.73 -14.90
C LEU A 252 -27.08 -9.54 -15.72
N GLU A 253 -26.33 -8.44 -15.79
CA GLU A 253 -26.74 -7.27 -16.57
C GLU A 253 -26.70 -7.56 -18.08
N TRP A 254 -25.72 -8.32 -18.55
CA TRP A 254 -25.63 -8.69 -19.97
C TRP A 254 -26.75 -9.65 -20.40
N ILE A 255 -27.00 -10.71 -19.63
CA ILE A 255 -28.07 -11.69 -19.91
C ILE A 255 -29.45 -11.02 -19.88
N ASN A 256 -29.65 -10.05 -18.99
CA ASN A 256 -30.90 -9.27 -18.91
C ASN A 256 -30.97 -8.11 -19.93
N GLY A 257 -29.98 -7.97 -20.83
CA GLY A 257 -29.96 -6.95 -21.88
C GLY A 257 -29.70 -5.52 -21.39
N LYS A 258 -29.31 -5.31 -20.13
CA LYS A 258 -28.98 -3.99 -19.56
C LYS A 258 -27.66 -3.45 -20.11
N ILE A 259 -26.72 -4.32 -20.43
CA ILE A 259 -25.49 -3.98 -21.15
C ILE A 259 -25.37 -4.83 -22.42
N LYS A 260 -24.80 -4.25 -23.48
CA LYS A 260 -24.71 -4.91 -24.80
C LYS A 260 -23.60 -5.96 -24.89
N THR A 261 -22.53 -5.75 -24.15
CA THR A 261 -21.35 -6.62 -24.09
C THR A 261 -21.03 -6.93 -22.63
N PRO A 262 -20.52 -8.12 -22.30
CA PRO A 262 -20.15 -8.47 -20.93
C PRO A 262 -18.83 -7.80 -20.56
N ASP A 263 -18.88 -6.49 -20.36
CA ASP A 263 -17.79 -5.65 -19.87
C ASP A 263 -18.18 -5.15 -18.48
N PRO A 264 -17.43 -5.51 -17.42
CA PRO A 264 -17.79 -5.11 -16.07
C PRO A 264 -17.79 -3.59 -15.86
N PHE A 265 -16.99 -2.85 -16.62
CA PHE A 265 -16.93 -1.39 -16.52
C PHE A 265 -18.11 -0.70 -17.21
N LEU A 266 -18.94 -1.44 -17.96
CA LEU A 266 -20.24 -0.97 -18.45
C LEU A 266 -21.37 -1.11 -17.43
N THR A 267 -21.16 -1.91 -16.37
CA THR A 267 -22.21 -2.18 -15.39
C THR A 267 -22.55 -0.97 -14.53
N GLU A 268 -23.65 -1.07 -13.78
CA GLU A 268 -24.02 -0.06 -12.80
C GLU A 268 -22.96 0.22 -11.72
N LEU A 269 -22.02 -0.70 -11.48
CA LEU A 269 -20.93 -0.52 -10.51
C LEU A 269 -20.03 0.66 -10.85
N PHE A 270 -20.00 1.08 -12.12
CA PHE A 270 -19.12 2.14 -12.61
C PHE A 270 -19.86 3.21 -13.42
N GLU A 271 -21.18 3.13 -13.57
CA GLU A 271 -21.97 4.03 -14.43
C GLU A 271 -21.75 5.51 -14.09
N ASN A 272 -21.87 5.85 -12.80
CA ASN A 272 -21.78 7.23 -12.32
C ASN A 272 -20.40 7.82 -12.58
N GLN A 273 -19.35 7.08 -12.25
CA GLN A 273 -17.95 7.48 -12.38
C GLN A 273 -17.55 7.51 -13.85
N ARG A 274 -18.02 6.55 -14.67
CA ARG A 274 -17.74 6.52 -16.11
C ARG A 274 -18.36 7.73 -16.80
N ARG A 275 -19.61 8.07 -16.49
CA ARG A 275 -20.27 9.31 -17.00
C ARG A 275 -19.50 10.56 -16.61
N LEU A 276 -19.00 10.62 -15.38
CA LEU A 276 -18.20 11.74 -14.91
C LEU A 276 -16.88 11.86 -15.69
N ILE A 277 -16.17 10.76 -15.91
CA ILE A 277 -14.94 10.75 -16.74
C ILE A 277 -15.24 11.21 -18.16
N ILE A 278 -16.31 10.70 -18.79
CA ILE A 278 -16.72 11.09 -20.15
C ILE A 278 -17.02 12.60 -20.20
N LYS A 279 -17.76 13.12 -19.22
CA LYS A 279 -18.08 14.55 -19.11
C LYS A 279 -16.83 15.42 -18.97
N LEU A 280 -15.88 15.01 -18.12
CA LEU A 280 -14.67 15.79 -17.83
C LEU A 280 -13.64 15.73 -18.98
N SER A 281 -13.56 14.61 -19.68
CA SER A 281 -12.60 14.40 -20.76
C SER A 281 -13.13 14.78 -22.15
N GLY A 282 -14.45 14.79 -22.33
CA GLY A 282 -15.07 14.84 -23.65
C GLY A 282 -14.79 13.60 -24.51
N LYS A 283 -14.31 12.50 -23.91
CA LYS A 283 -13.98 11.24 -24.58
C LYS A 283 -15.00 10.17 -24.25
N ASN A 284 -15.51 9.49 -25.27
CA ASN A 284 -16.47 8.40 -25.08
C ASN A 284 -15.76 7.11 -24.63
N TYR A 285 -16.54 6.18 -24.09
CA TYR A 285 -16.07 4.84 -23.78
C TYR A 285 -16.04 3.98 -25.06
N ASP A 286 -14.93 4.06 -25.79
CA ASP A 286 -14.71 3.35 -27.06
C ASP A 286 -13.35 2.63 -27.06
N ASN A 287 -13.03 1.92 -28.15
CA ASN A 287 -11.77 1.14 -28.24
C ASN A 287 -10.50 1.97 -28.04
N GLN A 288 -10.53 3.27 -28.36
CA GLN A 288 -9.37 4.15 -28.21
C GLN A 288 -9.14 4.53 -26.75
N PHE A 289 -10.21 4.81 -26.00
CA PHE A 289 -10.11 5.36 -24.65
C PHE A 289 -10.48 4.39 -23.52
N GLN A 290 -11.12 3.25 -23.83
CA GLN A 290 -11.64 2.29 -22.84
C GLN A 290 -10.58 1.88 -21.84
N ARG A 291 -9.35 1.56 -22.28
CA ARG A 291 -8.29 1.06 -21.37
C ARG A 291 -7.97 2.11 -20.31
N SER A 292 -7.79 3.37 -20.70
CA SER A 292 -7.53 4.47 -19.77
C SER A 292 -8.70 4.69 -18.82
N ILE A 293 -9.95 4.66 -19.32
CA ILE A 293 -11.14 4.83 -18.49
C ILE A 293 -11.26 3.70 -17.46
N ARG A 294 -11.04 2.44 -17.87
CA ARG A 294 -11.04 1.27 -16.98
C ARG A 294 -10.00 1.38 -15.86
N ILE A 295 -8.77 1.76 -16.20
CA ILE A 295 -7.69 1.94 -15.22
C ILE A 295 -8.05 3.03 -14.20
N ILE A 296 -8.59 4.17 -14.65
CA ILE A 296 -9.06 5.23 -13.74
C ILE A 296 -10.13 4.71 -12.79
N LEU A 297 -11.15 4.03 -13.33
CA LEU A 297 -12.28 3.51 -12.56
C LEU A 297 -11.83 2.52 -11.49
N ASP A 298 -11.05 1.51 -11.87
CA ASP A 298 -10.54 0.50 -10.95
C ASP A 298 -9.63 1.11 -9.87
N HIS A 299 -8.60 1.85 -10.28
CA HIS A 299 -7.57 2.32 -9.36
C HIS A 299 -8.11 3.38 -8.38
N LEU A 300 -9.03 4.25 -8.81
CA LEU A 300 -9.63 5.23 -7.89
C LEU A 300 -10.66 4.59 -6.95
N ARG A 301 -11.35 3.53 -7.39
CA ARG A 301 -12.18 2.73 -6.48
C ARG A 301 -11.29 2.09 -5.40
N ALA A 302 -10.24 1.39 -5.81
CA ALA A 302 -9.29 0.75 -4.91
C ALA A 302 -8.65 1.76 -3.94
N ALA A 303 -8.12 2.88 -4.43
CA ALA A 303 -7.50 3.90 -3.60
C ALA A 303 -8.46 4.48 -2.55
N THR A 304 -9.74 4.67 -2.91
CA THR A 304 -10.77 5.16 -1.99
C THR A 304 -10.97 4.20 -0.81
N PHE A 305 -11.11 2.90 -1.07
CA PHE A 305 -11.26 1.89 -0.01
C PHE A 305 -9.99 1.74 0.84
N ILE A 306 -8.81 1.73 0.22
CA ILE A 306 -7.53 1.59 0.92
C ILE A 306 -7.30 2.75 1.92
N ILE A 307 -7.61 3.98 1.52
CA ILE A 307 -7.47 5.15 2.40
C ILE A 307 -8.52 5.13 3.51
N THR A 308 -9.74 4.70 3.17
CA THR A 308 -10.85 4.57 4.12
C THR A 308 -10.49 3.60 5.24
N ASP A 309 -9.82 2.49 4.91
CA ASP A 309 -9.34 1.51 5.89
C ASP A 309 -8.06 1.97 6.62
N GLY A 310 -7.53 3.16 6.33
CA GLY A 310 -6.52 3.85 7.15
C GLY A 310 -5.12 3.96 6.54
N VAL A 311 -4.90 3.49 5.31
CA VAL A 311 -3.58 3.61 4.65
C VAL A 311 -3.33 5.03 4.13
N LEU A 312 -2.11 5.53 4.32
CA LEU A 312 -1.66 6.82 3.77
C LEU A 312 -0.65 6.62 2.62
N PRO A 313 -0.67 7.48 1.58
CA PRO A 313 0.32 7.40 0.49
C PRO A 313 1.76 7.56 0.99
N SER A 314 2.61 6.57 0.75
CA SER A 314 4.00 6.52 1.26
C SER A 314 4.98 5.98 0.21
N ASN A 315 6.27 5.90 0.54
CA ASN A 315 7.31 5.30 -0.32
C ASN A 315 7.53 3.79 -0.06
N LYS A 316 6.75 3.16 0.84
CA LYS A 316 6.96 1.78 1.28
C LYS A 316 5.64 1.02 1.40
N GLU A 317 5.71 -0.30 1.18
CA GLU A 317 4.64 -1.26 1.48
C GLU A 317 3.27 -0.82 0.94
N ARG A 318 2.21 -0.90 1.76
CA ARG A 318 0.83 -0.52 1.41
C ARG A 318 0.72 0.91 0.89
N GLY A 319 1.46 1.83 1.51
CA GLY A 319 1.47 3.24 1.12
C GLY A 319 2.10 3.47 -0.26
N TYR A 320 3.07 2.65 -0.66
CA TYR A 320 3.63 2.66 -2.01
C TYR A 320 2.60 2.17 -3.04
N VAL A 321 1.90 1.07 -2.75
CA VAL A 321 0.83 0.55 -3.64
C VAL A 321 -0.27 1.58 -3.82
N LEU A 322 -0.78 2.16 -2.72
CA LEU A 322 -1.80 3.21 -2.77
C LEU A 322 -1.36 4.39 -3.64
N ARG A 323 -0.13 4.88 -3.42
CA ARG A 323 0.43 5.98 -4.20
C ARG A 323 0.50 5.62 -5.68
N ARG A 324 0.94 4.42 -6.02
CA ARG A 324 1.04 3.93 -7.39
C ARG A 324 -0.32 3.94 -8.10
N LEU A 325 -1.37 3.45 -7.44
CA LEU A 325 -2.74 3.44 -7.98
C LEU A 325 -3.23 4.85 -8.32
N ILE A 326 -3.14 5.77 -7.34
CA ILE A 326 -3.57 7.17 -7.50
C ILE A 326 -2.84 7.82 -8.67
N ARG A 327 -1.51 7.70 -8.71
CA ARG A 327 -0.67 8.36 -9.72
C ARG A 327 -0.92 7.82 -11.13
N ARG A 328 -1.13 6.51 -11.26
CA ARG A 328 -1.45 5.90 -12.55
C ARG A 328 -2.83 6.33 -13.04
N ALA A 329 -3.83 6.40 -12.16
CA ALA A 329 -5.14 6.97 -12.51
C ALA A 329 -5.03 8.43 -12.99
N ILE A 330 -4.27 9.28 -12.28
CA ILE A 330 -4.06 10.69 -12.67
C ILE A 330 -3.37 10.78 -14.04
N ARG A 331 -2.37 9.93 -14.31
CA ARG A 331 -1.72 9.86 -15.63
C ARG A 331 -2.73 9.52 -16.73
N HIS A 332 -3.59 8.52 -16.53
CA HIS A 332 -4.62 8.21 -17.51
C HIS A 332 -5.65 9.33 -17.67
N GLY A 333 -5.99 10.05 -16.60
CA GLY A 333 -6.79 11.28 -16.70
C GLY A 333 -6.14 12.34 -17.59
N TYR A 334 -4.82 12.54 -17.43
CA TYR A 334 -4.04 13.43 -18.29
C TYR A 334 -4.04 12.99 -19.76
N LEU A 335 -3.91 11.68 -20.04
CA LEU A 335 -3.98 11.12 -21.40
C LEU A 335 -5.36 11.33 -22.06
N LEU A 336 -6.42 11.35 -21.26
CA LEU A 336 -7.78 11.66 -21.73
C LEU A 336 -8.01 13.18 -21.93
N GLY A 337 -7.05 14.02 -21.56
CA GLY A 337 -7.14 15.48 -21.66
C GLY A 337 -7.85 16.15 -20.49
N ILE A 338 -8.05 15.44 -19.37
CA ILE A 338 -8.62 16.03 -18.15
C ILE A 338 -7.58 16.98 -17.53
N LYS A 339 -7.92 18.27 -17.46
CA LYS A 339 -7.01 19.33 -16.96
C LYS A 339 -7.21 19.65 -15.49
N ASP A 340 -8.44 19.51 -15.01
CA ASP A 340 -8.82 19.82 -13.64
C ASP A 340 -8.63 18.62 -12.72
N ASN A 341 -8.52 18.90 -11.41
CA ASN A 341 -8.52 17.85 -10.40
C ASN A 341 -9.84 17.08 -10.48
N PHE A 342 -9.76 15.76 -10.63
CA PHE A 342 -10.94 14.91 -10.85
C PHE A 342 -11.03 13.77 -9.84
N VAL A 343 -9.92 13.43 -9.17
CA VAL A 343 -9.85 12.26 -8.28
C VAL A 343 -10.89 12.33 -7.17
N THR A 344 -11.08 13.50 -6.55
CA THR A 344 -12.05 13.67 -5.46
C THR A 344 -13.49 13.49 -5.92
N TYR A 345 -13.84 13.93 -7.13
CA TYR A 345 -15.20 13.75 -7.65
C TYR A 345 -15.53 12.28 -7.88
N LEU A 346 -14.59 11.49 -8.42
CA LEU A 346 -14.81 10.05 -8.61
C LEU A 346 -14.83 9.32 -7.28
N ALA A 347 -13.89 9.60 -6.38
CA ALA A 347 -13.87 9.02 -5.04
C ALA A 347 -15.16 9.33 -4.28
N GLN A 348 -15.67 10.56 -4.41
CA GLN A 348 -16.93 10.95 -3.81
C GLN A 348 -18.11 10.14 -4.37
N SER A 349 -18.13 9.93 -5.68
CA SER A 349 -19.14 9.10 -6.33
C SER A 349 -19.08 7.65 -5.82
N PHE A 350 -17.89 7.06 -5.72
CA PHE A 350 -17.73 5.72 -5.14
C PHE A 350 -18.18 5.66 -3.68
N ILE A 351 -17.81 6.63 -2.84
CA ILE A 351 -18.29 6.70 -1.45
C ILE A 351 -19.83 6.72 -1.42
N ASN A 352 -20.47 7.51 -2.29
CA ASN A 352 -21.93 7.60 -2.31
C ASN A 352 -22.60 6.27 -2.69
N ASP A 353 -22.03 5.53 -3.64
CA ASP A 353 -22.58 4.26 -4.12
C ASP A 353 -22.47 3.13 -3.06
N TYR A 354 -21.47 3.22 -2.17
CA TYR A 354 -21.08 2.16 -1.26
C TYR A 354 -21.31 2.44 0.24
N GLN A 355 -21.49 3.71 0.64
CA GLN A 355 -21.58 4.12 2.06
C GLN A 355 -22.72 3.49 2.86
N ASP A 356 -23.79 3.02 2.21
CA ASP A 356 -24.90 2.33 2.89
C ASP A 356 -24.51 0.93 3.37
N PHE A 357 -23.55 0.32 2.67
CA PHE A 357 -23.10 -1.05 2.94
C PHE A 357 -21.79 -1.06 3.75
N TYR A 358 -20.89 -0.13 3.45
CA TYR A 358 -19.60 0.06 4.13
C TYR A 358 -19.60 1.39 4.88
N LEU A 359 -20.06 1.38 6.14
CA LEU A 359 -20.23 2.58 6.96
C LEU A 359 -18.92 3.34 7.19
N GLU A 360 -17.78 2.66 7.16
CA GLU A 360 -16.45 3.25 7.24
C GLU A 360 -16.20 4.28 6.12
N LEU A 361 -16.76 4.09 4.92
CA LEU A 361 -16.66 5.07 3.83
C LEU A 361 -17.36 6.38 4.18
N LYS A 362 -18.51 6.28 4.86
CA LYS A 362 -19.24 7.45 5.35
C LYS A 362 -18.44 8.16 6.44
N ASN A 363 -17.97 7.39 7.42
CA ASN A 363 -17.29 7.92 8.61
C ASN A 363 -15.93 8.56 8.27
N ASN A 364 -15.21 8.00 7.31
CA ASN A 364 -13.88 8.48 6.89
C ASN A 364 -13.91 9.31 5.60
N ARG A 365 -15.08 9.74 5.13
CA ARG A 365 -15.27 10.47 3.86
C ARG A 365 -14.34 11.67 3.71
N ASP A 366 -14.44 12.64 4.62
CA ASP A 366 -13.70 13.90 4.50
C ASP A 366 -12.19 13.70 4.57
N LYS A 367 -11.75 12.79 5.45
CA LYS A 367 -10.35 12.39 5.56
C LYS A 367 -9.85 11.78 4.25
N THR A 368 -10.63 10.87 3.66
CA THR A 368 -10.30 10.18 2.41
C THR A 368 -10.18 11.15 1.25
N LEU A 369 -11.16 12.03 1.07
CA LEU A 369 -11.15 13.04 0.01
C LEU A 369 -9.99 14.02 0.17
N LYS A 370 -9.68 14.44 1.41
CA LYS A 370 -8.55 15.33 1.69
C LYS A 370 -7.21 14.69 1.32
N ILE A 371 -7.00 13.43 1.67
CA ILE A 371 -5.76 12.70 1.34
C ILE A 371 -5.59 12.57 -0.19
N LEU A 372 -6.67 12.20 -0.88
CA LEU A 372 -6.67 12.09 -2.34
C LEU A 372 -6.38 13.43 -3.02
N ALA A 373 -7.02 14.52 -2.58
CA ALA A 373 -6.81 15.86 -3.12
C ALA A 373 -5.35 16.32 -2.97
N LEU A 374 -4.74 16.05 -1.82
CA LEU A 374 -3.34 16.40 -1.54
C LEU A 374 -2.38 15.60 -2.44
N GLU A 375 -2.60 14.30 -2.62
CA GLU A 375 -1.76 13.48 -3.49
C GLU A 375 -1.95 13.85 -4.97
N GLU A 376 -3.17 14.15 -5.43
CA GLU A 376 -3.43 14.61 -6.79
C GLU A 376 -2.71 15.92 -7.10
N THR A 377 -2.86 16.92 -6.22
CA THR A 377 -2.20 18.22 -6.37
C THR A 377 -0.67 18.06 -6.40
N LYS A 378 -0.12 17.24 -5.50
CA LYS A 378 1.31 16.94 -5.45
C LYS A 378 1.80 16.26 -6.72
N PHE A 379 1.05 15.27 -7.20
CA PHE A 379 1.47 14.46 -8.33
C PHE A 379 1.29 15.18 -9.66
N ASN A 380 0.25 15.99 -9.86
CA ASN A 380 0.06 16.77 -11.10
C ASN A 380 1.26 17.64 -11.45
N ASN A 381 1.88 18.28 -10.44
CA ASN A 381 3.12 19.05 -10.62
C ASN A 381 4.31 18.18 -11.03
N THR A 382 4.41 16.99 -10.43
CA THR A 382 5.46 16.00 -10.72
C THR A 382 5.29 15.42 -12.13
N LEU A 383 4.06 15.08 -12.52
CA LEU A 383 3.69 14.49 -13.80
C LEU A 383 4.06 15.43 -14.95
N LYS A 384 3.63 16.70 -14.90
CA LYS A 384 3.93 17.69 -15.95
C LYS A 384 5.44 17.87 -16.16
N ARG A 385 6.21 17.96 -15.07
CA ARG A 385 7.68 18.09 -15.14
C ARG A 385 8.35 16.83 -15.69
N GLY A 386 7.90 15.66 -15.26
CA GLY A 386 8.46 14.38 -15.68
C GLY A 386 8.17 14.06 -17.15
N LEU A 387 6.94 14.32 -17.64
CA LEU A 387 6.58 14.13 -19.05
C LEU A 387 7.42 15.02 -19.97
N LYS A 388 7.55 16.32 -19.64
CA LYS A 388 8.39 17.26 -20.39
C LYS A 388 9.86 16.82 -20.43
N GLU A 389 10.35 16.18 -19.38
CA GLU A 389 11.71 15.65 -19.35
C GLU A 389 11.84 14.38 -20.19
N ILE A 390 10.87 13.46 -20.12
CA ILE A 390 10.86 12.21 -20.91
C ILE A 390 10.83 12.50 -22.42
N GLU A 391 10.12 13.54 -22.85
CA GLU A 391 10.03 13.95 -24.25
C GLU A 391 11.39 14.31 -24.88
N LYS A 392 12.41 14.63 -24.07
CA LYS A 392 13.77 14.94 -24.55
C LYS A 392 14.56 13.70 -24.96
N TYR A 393 14.07 12.50 -24.67
CA TYR A 393 14.79 11.26 -24.90
C TYR A 393 14.02 10.36 -25.87
N ASP A 394 14.68 9.97 -26.96
CA ASP A 394 14.13 8.97 -27.89
C ASP A 394 14.07 7.58 -27.26
N LYS A 395 15.10 7.21 -26.47
CA LYS A 395 15.19 5.93 -25.76
C LYS A 395 15.25 6.13 -24.25
N ILE A 396 14.37 5.43 -23.53
CA ILE A 396 14.29 5.48 -22.06
C ILE A 396 15.02 4.26 -21.47
N ASN A 397 16.23 4.48 -20.94
CA ASN A 397 17.01 3.43 -20.26
C ASN A 397 16.95 3.56 -18.73
N GLY A 398 17.50 2.59 -18.00
CA GLY A 398 17.46 2.57 -16.53
C GLY A 398 18.14 3.77 -15.85
N LYS A 399 19.15 4.39 -16.50
CA LYS A 399 19.82 5.59 -15.98
C LYS A 399 18.94 6.83 -16.12
N ILE A 400 18.25 6.97 -17.25
CA ILE A 400 17.25 8.04 -17.46
C ILE A 400 16.09 7.86 -16.47
N ALA A 401 15.60 6.63 -16.30
CA ALA A 401 14.57 6.33 -15.30
C ALA A 401 15.01 6.69 -13.87
N PHE A 402 16.27 6.42 -13.52
CA PHE A 402 16.82 6.83 -12.23
C PHE A 402 16.95 8.35 -12.11
N ASN A 403 17.35 9.05 -13.17
CA ASN A 403 17.39 10.52 -13.18
C ASN A 403 16.00 11.14 -12.99
N LEU A 404 15.00 10.63 -13.71
CA LEU A 404 13.60 11.03 -13.56
C LEU A 404 13.10 10.81 -12.12
N TYR A 405 13.46 9.68 -11.52
CA TYR A 405 13.15 9.38 -10.13
C TYR A 405 13.82 10.36 -9.15
N GLN A 406 15.14 10.53 -9.22
CA GLN A 406 15.90 11.31 -8.23
C GLN A 406 15.69 12.83 -8.37
N SER A 407 15.66 13.35 -9.60
CA SER A 407 15.68 14.79 -9.89
C SER A 407 14.28 15.39 -10.03
N PHE A 408 13.33 14.58 -10.49
CA PHE A 408 11.97 15.03 -10.79
C PHE A 408 10.92 14.39 -9.89
N GLY A 409 11.28 13.38 -9.09
CA GLY A 409 10.32 12.61 -8.28
C GLY A 409 9.38 11.74 -9.12
N PHE A 410 9.72 11.54 -10.40
CA PHE A 410 8.88 10.84 -11.36
C PHE A 410 9.02 9.32 -11.16
N PRO A 411 7.93 8.59 -10.91
CA PRO A 411 8.03 7.19 -10.51
C PRO A 411 8.61 6.27 -11.59
N LEU A 412 9.36 5.26 -11.17
CA LEU A 412 9.93 4.26 -12.07
C LEU A 412 8.81 3.52 -12.81
N GLU A 413 7.74 3.14 -12.11
CA GLU A 413 6.61 2.41 -12.69
C GLU A 413 5.95 3.15 -13.86
N LEU A 414 5.76 4.48 -13.74
CA LEU A 414 5.19 5.28 -14.82
C LEU A 414 6.19 5.47 -15.96
N THR A 415 7.48 5.56 -15.64
CA THR A 415 8.55 5.60 -16.65
C THR A 415 8.56 4.32 -17.48
N MET A 416 8.43 3.16 -16.82
CA MET A 416 8.36 1.86 -17.50
C MET A 416 7.10 1.75 -18.36
N GLU A 417 5.95 2.22 -17.88
CA GLU A 417 4.70 2.20 -18.63
C GLU A 417 4.79 3.06 -19.90
N ILE A 418 5.29 4.30 -19.80
CA ILE A 418 5.53 5.19 -20.95
C ILE A 418 6.51 4.56 -21.94
N ALA A 419 7.58 3.93 -21.45
CA ALA A 419 8.54 3.25 -22.32
C ALA A 419 7.89 2.10 -23.10
N ARG A 420 7.06 1.28 -22.45
CA ARG A 420 6.34 0.16 -23.11
C ARG A 420 5.38 0.66 -24.19
N GLU A 421 4.68 1.76 -23.95
CA GLU A 421 3.81 2.40 -24.96
C GLU A 421 4.60 2.86 -26.20
N LYS A 422 5.89 3.21 -26.04
CA LYS A 422 6.82 3.48 -27.14
C LYS A 422 7.49 2.23 -27.72
N GLY A 423 7.08 1.02 -27.32
CA GLY A 423 7.70 -0.24 -27.72
C GLY A 423 9.08 -0.50 -27.10
N GLN A 424 9.40 0.14 -25.97
CA GLN A 424 10.70 0.07 -25.31
C GLN A 424 10.60 -0.67 -23.97
N ILE A 425 11.71 -1.29 -23.57
CA ILE A 425 11.84 -1.98 -22.28
C ILE A 425 12.93 -1.30 -21.46
N VAL A 426 12.55 -0.77 -20.29
CA VAL A 426 13.50 -0.19 -19.35
C VAL A 426 14.17 -1.30 -18.56
N ASN A 427 15.50 -1.40 -18.66
CA ASN A 427 16.27 -2.34 -17.85
C ASN A 427 16.27 -1.89 -16.37
N GLN A 428 15.54 -2.63 -15.52
CA GLN A 428 15.42 -2.35 -14.09
C GLN A 428 16.72 -2.57 -13.32
N ASP A 429 17.61 -3.45 -13.77
CA ASP A 429 18.87 -3.71 -13.08
C ASP A 429 19.83 -2.52 -13.20
N ILE A 430 19.79 -1.81 -14.32
CA ILE A 430 20.52 -0.54 -14.47
C ILE A 430 19.97 0.49 -13.48
N PHE A 431 18.64 0.62 -13.36
CA PHE A 431 18.03 1.51 -12.36
C PHE A 431 18.47 1.14 -10.93
N LYS A 432 18.39 -0.14 -10.57
CA LYS A 432 18.78 -0.64 -9.24
C LYS A 432 20.25 -0.37 -8.95
N LYS A 433 21.14 -0.56 -9.93
CA LYS A 433 22.57 -0.24 -9.81
C LYS A 433 22.80 1.24 -9.53
N GLU A 434 22.16 2.14 -10.28
CA GLU A 434 22.29 3.58 -10.07
C GLU A 434 21.67 4.03 -8.73
N PHE A 435 20.53 3.45 -8.35
CA PHE A 435 19.90 3.68 -7.06
C PHE A 435 20.78 3.21 -5.89
N ALA A 436 21.40 2.03 -6.01
CA ALA A 436 22.33 1.50 -5.01
C ALA A 436 23.58 2.38 -4.88
N LYS A 437 24.18 2.82 -5.99
CA LYS A 437 25.29 3.79 -5.97
C LYS A 437 24.91 5.07 -5.24
N HIS A 438 23.72 5.61 -5.51
CA HIS A 438 23.23 6.81 -4.82
C HIS A 438 22.98 6.58 -3.32
N GLN A 439 22.45 5.41 -2.94
CA GLN A 439 22.31 5.02 -1.54
C GLN A 439 23.68 4.86 -0.85
N GLU A 440 24.64 4.25 -1.52
CA GLU A 440 26.01 4.10 -1.01
C GLU A 440 26.67 5.46 -0.85
N LEU A 441 26.62 6.34 -1.85
CA LEU A 441 27.12 7.72 -1.76
C LEU A 441 26.50 8.47 -0.57
N SER A 442 25.19 8.31 -0.37
CA SER A 442 24.49 8.87 0.80
C SER A 442 24.94 8.24 2.12
N ARG A 443 25.23 6.93 2.13
CA ARG A 443 25.73 6.17 3.29
C ARG A 443 27.20 6.46 3.60
N THR A 444 28.09 6.58 2.63
CA THR A 444 29.50 6.98 2.82
C THR A 444 29.60 8.43 3.29
N ALA A 445 28.73 9.31 2.79
CA ALA A 445 28.56 10.65 3.36
C ALA A 445 28.06 10.63 4.83
N THR A 446 27.53 9.49 5.29
CA THR A 446 27.12 9.24 6.69
C THR A 446 28.14 8.39 7.47
N ARG A 447 29.09 7.72 6.81
CA ARG A 447 30.06 6.80 7.43
C ARG A 447 31.30 7.51 7.96
N GLY A 448 31.60 8.70 7.42
CA GLY A 448 32.55 9.63 8.02
C GLY A 448 31.98 10.38 9.21
N VAL A 449 30.87 9.94 9.82
CA VAL A 449 30.08 10.71 10.78
C VAL A 449 29.95 9.95 12.12
N PHE A 450 30.73 10.34 13.13
CA PHE A 450 30.73 9.87 14.51
C PHE A 450 29.50 10.38 15.31
N LYS A 451 29.26 9.76 16.47
CA LYS A 451 28.16 10.01 17.44
C LYS A 451 27.69 11.48 17.43
N GLY A 452 26.43 11.71 17.06
CA GLY A 452 25.83 13.06 17.04
C GLY A 452 25.91 13.80 15.70
N GLY A 453 26.48 13.18 14.65
CA GLY A 453 26.58 13.83 13.34
C GLY A 453 27.96 14.41 13.03
N LEU A 454 29.03 14.02 13.73
CA LEU A 454 30.34 14.69 13.68
C LEU A 454 31.32 14.05 12.70
N GLN A 455 31.98 14.82 11.84
CA GLN A 455 32.96 14.29 10.90
C GLN A 455 34.29 13.89 11.57
N ASP A 456 34.69 14.64 12.60
CA ASP A 456 35.87 14.43 13.43
C ASP A 456 35.62 14.88 14.88
N GLN A 457 36.65 14.87 15.73
CA GLN A 457 36.59 15.36 17.12
C GLN A 457 37.44 16.61 17.35
N SER A 458 37.72 17.39 16.30
CA SER A 458 38.44 18.65 16.42
C SER A 458 37.70 19.63 17.33
N GLU A 459 38.42 20.62 17.87
CA GLU A 459 37.82 21.68 18.67
C GLU A 459 36.75 22.44 17.88
N LYS A 460 36.99 22.71 16.58
CA LYS A 460 36.02 23.37 15.71
C LYS A 460 34.74 22.56 15.55
N THR A 461 34.85 21.26 15.33
CA THR A 461 33.69 20.36 15.25
C THR A 461 32.97 20.24 16.59
N THR A 462 33.68 20.27 17.71
CA THR A 462 33.10 20.32 19.07
C THR A 462 32.33 21.62 19.33
N CYS A 463 32.86 22.77 18.88
CA CYS A 463 32.16 24.06 18.92
C CYS A 463 30.88 24.02 18.08
N LEU A 464 30.96 23.54 16.84
CA LEU A 464 29.80 23.42 15.94
C LEU A 464 28.77 22.39 16.44
N HIS A 465 29.21 21.36 17.16
CA HIS A 465 28.31 20.43 17.83
C HIS A 465 27.49 21.13 18.90
N THR A 466 28.14 21.89 19.78
CA THR A 466 27.44 22.69 20.80
C THR A 466 26.52 23.73 20.15
N ALA A 467 26.94 24.33 19.03
CA ALA A 467 26.12 25.26 18.25
C ALA A 467 24.84 24.60 17.73
N THR A 468 24.89 23.32 17.38
CA THR A 468 23.74 22.54 16.90
C THR A 468 22.64 22.45 17.96
N HIS A 469 23.01 22.24 19.22
CA HIS A 469 22.05 22.22 20.34
C HIS A 469 21.46 23.61 20.61
N LEU A 470 22.28 24.66 20.52
CA LEU A 470 21.76 26.04 20.62
C LEU A 470 20.76 26.35 19.50
N LEU A 471 21.09 25.95 18.26
CA LEU A 471 20.24 26.12 17.09
C LEU A 471 18.92 25.37 17.25
N GLN A 472 18.95 24.09 17.67
CA GLN A 472 17.75 23.28 17.86
C GLN A 472 16.79 23.94 18.87
N GLN A 473 17.32 24.38 20.01
CA GLN A 473 16.51 25.03 21.01
C GLN A 473 15.98 26.41 20.54
N ALA A 474 16.81 27.20 19.85
CA ALA A 474 16.38 28.48 19.29
C ALA A 474 15.27 28.31 18.26
N LEU A 475 15.37 27.30 17.37
CA LEU A 475 14.32 26.95 16.44
C LEU A 475 13.02 26.57 17.15
N ARG A 476 13.09 25.80 18.25
CA ARG A 476 11.91 25.46 19.06
C ARG A 476 11.28 26.67 19.73
N LYS A 477 12.08 27.63 20.20
CA LYS A 477 11.58 28.89 20.77
C LYS A 477 10.88 29.78 19.75
N VAL A 478 11.41 29.86 18.53
CA VAL A 478 10.87 30.73 17.46
C VAL A 478 9.69 30.08 16.75
N LEU A 479 9.81 28.80 16.39
CA LEU A 479 8.85 28.12 15.52
C LEU A 479 7.84 27.27 16.30
N GLY A 480 8.20 26.79 17.49
CA GLY A 480 7.35 25.96 18.34
C GLY A 480 7.93 24.57 18.69
N ASN A 481 7.30 23.91 19.67
CA ASN A 481 7.76 22.64 20.23
C ASN A 481 7.63 21.43 19.28
N HIS A 482 6.97 21.58 18.13
CA HIS A 482 6.91 20.54 17.09
C HIS A 482 8.22 20.39 16.32
N VAL A 483 9.16 21.33 16.45
CA VAL A 483 10.48 21.21 15.83
C VAL A 483 11.30 20.15 16.55
N TYR A 484 11.68 19.09 15.83
CA TYR A 484 12.61 18.07 16.32
C TYR A 484 13.57 17.65 15.21
N GLN A 485 14.75 17.19 15.63
CA GLN A 485 15.84 16.78 14.74
C GLN A 485 15.45 15.55 13.91
N LYS A 486 15.77 15.60 12.61
CA LYS A 486 15.66 14.50 11.64
C LYS A 486 17.04 14.01 11.18
N GLY A 487 18.05 14.86 11.24
CA GLY A 487 19.41 14.54 10.85
C GLY A 487 20.37 15.67 11.20
N SER A 488 21.64 15.35 11.39
CA SER A 488 22.71 16.32 11.57
C SER A 488 23.98 15.85 10.87
N HIS A 489 24.75 16.78 10.32
CA HIS A 489 26.08 16.54 9.76
C HIS A 489 26.98 17.74 10.00
N ILE A 490 28.03 17.56 10.77
CA ILE A 490 28.89 18.60 11.33
C ILE A 490 30.32 18.28 10.91
N THR A 491 31.00 19.29 10.41
CA THR A 491 32.38 19.24 9.88
C THR A 491 33.23 20.28 10.63
N ALA A 492 34.51 20.43 10.32
CA ALA A 492 35.31 21.51 10.92
C ALA A 492 34.92 22.90 10.36
N GLU A 493 34.30 22.94 9.18
CA GLU A 493 33.96 24.16 8.45
C GLU A 493 32.51 24.60 8.67
N ARG A 494 31.58 23.67 8.86
CA ARG A 494 30.13 23.95 8.92
C ARG A 494 29.33 22.88 9.65
N LEU A 495 28.14 23.26 10.12
CA LEU A 495 27.08 22.33 10.53
C LEU A 495 25.92 22.34 9.53
N ARG A 496 25.29 21.19 9.36
CA ARG A 496 24.03 20.96 8.65
C ARG A 496 23.04 20.35 9.63
N PHE A 497 21.89 21.00 9.80
CA PHE A 497 20.85 20.57 10.71
C PHE A 497 19.52 20.38 9.97
N ASP A 498 18.98 19.16 10.04
CA ASP A 498 17.74 18.75 9.38
C ASP A 498 16.67 18.59 10.46
N PHE A 499 15.51 19.23 10.30
CA PHE A 499 14.45 19.24 11.31
C PHE A 499 13.06 19.21 10.70
N PHE A 500 12.10 18.68 11.46
CA PHE A 500 10.69 18.70 11.09
C PHE A 500 10.12 20.11 11.21
N HIS A 501 9.74 20.69 10.08
CA HIS A 501 9.01 21.94 9.97
C HIS A 501 8.50 22.05 8.51
N PRO A 502 7.19 21.98 8.24
CA PRO A 502 6.71 21.93 6.86
C PRO A 502 6.87 23.25 6.08
N GLN A 503 6.94 24.39 6.77
CA GLN A 503 6.94 25.71 6.16
C GLN A 503 8.36 26.24 5.92
N LYS A 504 8.54 27.14 4.95
CA LYS A 504 9.82 27.84 4.76
C LYS A 504 9.96 28.89 5.85
N LEU A 505 11.14 28.98 6.48
CA LEU A 505 11.40 30.01 7.48
C LEU A 505 11.42 31.39 6.80
N SER A 506 10.77 32.37 7.43
CA SER A 506 10.88 33.75 6.97
C SER A 506 12.28 34.30 7.24
N ALA A 507 12.67 35.36 6.54
CA ALA A 507 13.94 36.04 6.82
C ALA A 507 13.99 36.58 8.26
N GLU A 508 12.84 36.94 8.83
CA GLU A 508 12.70 37.37 10.21
C GLU A 508 12.91 36.20 11.19
N ASP A 509 12.36 35.02 10.92
CA ASP A 509 12.56 33.83 11.76
C ASP A 509 14.03 33.41 11.77
N ILE A 510 14.69 33.40 10.60
CA ILE A 510 16.13 33.10 10.50
C ILE A 510 16.93 34.08 11.36
N LYS A 511 16.63 35.38 11.25
CA LYS A 511 17.31 36.41 12.04
C LYS A 511 17.05 36.28 13.54
N LYS A 512 15.82 35.95 13.95
CA LYS A 512 15.46 35.69 15.36
C LYS A 512 16.23 34.50 15.92
N VAL A 513 16.29 33.40 15.17
CA VAL A 513 17.05 32.20 15.56
C VAL A 513 18.53 32.53 15.72
N GLU A 514 19.13 33.20 14.74
CA GLU A 514 20.54 33.61 14.79
C GLU A 514 20.83 34.55 15.98
N ASN A 515 19.94 35.50 16.25
CA ASN A 515 20.06 36.42 17.37
C ASN A 515 20.02 35.69 18.72
N ILE A 516 19.09 34.76 18.90
CA ILE A 516 18.96 33.96 20.13
C ILE A 516 20.23 33.14 20.37
N VAL A 517 20.74 32.44 19.34
CA VAL A 517 21.96 31.63 19.47
C VAL A 517 23.15 32.51 19.89
N ASN A 518 23.33 33.65 19.23
CA ASN A 518 24.42 34.58 19.55
C ASN A 518 24.26 35.23 20.93
N GLU A 519 23.04 35.47 21.39
CA GLU A 519 22.77 35.96 22.74
C GLU A 519 23.21 34.95 23.80
N ILE A 520 22.86 33.67 23.62
CA ILE A 520 23.28 32.60 24.52
C ILE A 520 24.79 32.38 24.48
N ILE A 521 25.43 32.56 23.33
CA ILE A 521 26.89 32.55 23.24
C ILE A 521 27.50 33.70 24.07
N ARG A 522 26.97 34.92 23.96
CA ARG A 522 27.42 36.08 24.76
C ARG A 522 27.22 35.90 26.26
N GLN A 523 26.16 35.22 26.68
CA GLN A 523 25.90 34.90 28.09
C GLN A 523 26.91 33.91 28.69
N ASN A 524 27.71 33.23 27.84
CA ASN A 524 28.76 32.30 28.25
C ASN A 524 28.28 31.25 29.27
N LEU A 525 27.13 30.63 28.98
CA LEU A 525 26.50 29.66 29.86
C LEU A 525 27.36 28.39 30.00
N PRO A 526 27.42 27.78 31.20
CA PRO A 526 28.12 26.51 31.40
C PRO A 526 27.40 25.36 30.69
N VAL A 527 28.18 24.40 30.20
CA VAL A 527 27.71 23.16 29.60
C VAL A 527 28.12 22.01 30.52
N SER A 528 27.15 21.28 31.04
CA SER A 528 27.37 20.18 31.99
C SER A 528 26.85 18.86 31.44
N MET A 529 27.47 17.76 31.83
CA MET A 529 27.10 16.39 31.44
C MET A 529 26.75 15.56 32.67
N SER A 530 25.65 14.81 32.58
CA SER A 530 25.26 13.84 33.58
C SER A 530 24.90 12.51 32.91
N ILE A 531 25.15 11.39 33.59
CA ILE A 531 24.76 10.06 33.14
C ILE A 531 23.56 9.64 33.99
N MET A 532 22.46 9.26 33.34
CA MET A 532 21.24 8.82 34.02
C MET A 532 20.49 7.79 33.17
N ASP A 533 19.48 7.17 33.76
CA ASP A 533 18.60 6.24 33.05
C ASP A 533 17.79 6.96 31.98
N VAL A 534 17.59 6.32 30.82
CA VAL A 534 16.89 6.92 29.67
C VAL A 534 15.47 7.38 30.02
N LYS A 535 14.78 6.64 30.90
CA LYS A 535 13.45 7.01 31.39
C LYS A 535 13.49 8.27 32.23
N GLU A 536 14.48 8.40 33.11
CA GLU A 536 14.69 9.60 33.93
C GLU A 536 15.08 10.80 33.07
N ALA A 537 15.96 10.60 32.08
CA ALA A 537 16.35 11.64 31.13
C ALA A 537 15.13 12.24 30.41
N ILE A 538 14.26 11.40 29.84
CA ILE A 538 13.03 11.83 29.15
C ILE A 538 12.08 12.54 30.12
N THR A 539 11.87 11.98 31.33
CA THR A 539 10.99 12.56 32.35
C THR A 539 11.49 13.92 32.83
N SER A 540 12.80 14.13 32.84
CA SER A 540 13.46 15.37 33.24
C SER A 540 13.43 16.47 32.17
N GLY A 541 12.69 16.26 31.08
CA GLY A 541 12.49 17.21 29.98
C GLY A 541 13.63 17.25 28.95
N ALA A 542 14.54 16.26 28.95
CA ALA A 542 15.61 16.22 27.97
C ALA A 542 15.05 15.90 26.56
N LEU A 543 15.46 16.68 25.56
CA LEU A 543 15.13 16.39 24.17
C LEU A 543 15.79 15.09 23.72
N PHE A 544 15.05 14.31 22.94
CA PHE A 544 15.49 13.05 22.34
C PHE A 544 15.00 13.00 20.89
N ILE A 545 15.59 12.10 20.09
CA ILE A 545 15.22 11.93 18.68
C ILE A 545 14.15 10.83 18.57
N PRO A 546 12.94 11.15 18.08
CA PRO A 546 11.88 10.15 17.94
C PRO A 546 12.29 9.00 17.02
N GLY A 547 12.07 7.75 17.46
CA GLY A 547 12.37 6.53 16.70
C GLY A 547 13.80 6.00 16.84
N VAL A 548 14.68 6.67 17.59
CA VAL A 548 16.02 6.16 17.91
C VAL A 548 15.96 5.28 19.16
N LYS A 549 16.58 4.09 19.10
CA LYS A 549 16.79 3.22 20.28
C LYS A 549 18.01 3.70 21.06
N TYR A 550 17.80 4.07 22.33
CA TYR A 550 18.88 4.48 23.24
C TYR A 550 19.25 3.33 24.19
N PRO A 551 20.52 3.25 24.63
CA PRO A 551 20.92 2.33 25.70
C PRO A 551 20.28 2.71 27.05
N GLU A 552 20.27 1.80 28.03
CA GLU A 552 19.64 2.03 29.35
C GLU A 552 20.17 3.28 30.05
N LYS A 553 21.50 3.44 30.09
CA LYS A 553 22.16 4.66 30.58
C LYS A 553 22.57 5.55 29.44
N VAL A 554 22.20 6.83 29.52
CA VAL A 554 22.47 7.85 28.51
C VAL A 554 23.23 9.03 29.10
N LYS A 555 24.00 9.71 28.25
CA LYS A 555 24.59 11.02 28.58
C LYS A 555 23.59 12.11 28.25
N VAL A 556 23.34 13.00 29.21
CA VAL A 556 22.47 14.18 29.08
C VAL A 556 23.34 15.41 29.25
N TYR A 557 23.38 16.24 28.21
CA TYR A 557 24.06 17.52 28.23
C TYR A 557 23.06 18.64 28.54
N THR A 558 23.42 19.52 29.46
CA THR A 558 22.62 20.67 29.89
C THR A 558 23.42 21.95 29.68
N ILE A 559 22.85 22.91 28.94
CA ILE A 559 23.42 24.24 28.70
C ILE A 559 22.66 25.25 29.56
N GLY A 560 23.36 25.84 30.53
CA GLY A 560 22.81 26.71 31.58
C GLY A 560 22.89 26.08 32.98
N SER A 561 22.75 26.90 34.02
CA SER A 561 22.84 26.47 35.43
C SER A 561 21.48 26.45 36.12
N LYS A 562 21.25 25.48 37.02
CA LYS A 562 20.09 25.47 37.94
C LYS A 562 20.02 26.74 38.81
N ASN A 563 21.17 27.33 39.15
CA ASN A 563 21.25 28.53 39.99
C ASN A 563 20.98 29.83 39.20
N GLN A 564 21.12 29.80 37.88
CA GLN A 564 20.83 30.92 36.98
C GLN A 564 19.42 30.80 36.36
N LYS A 565 18.41 30.39 37.15
CA LYS A 565 16.96 30.39 36.85
C LYS A 565 16.43 29.96 35.45
N GLN A 566 17.25 29.50 34.51
CA GLN A 566 16.78 29.00 33.22
C GLN A 566 17.81 28.10 32.56
N ILE A 567 17.47 26.81 32.42
CA ILE A 567 18.15 25.89 31.50
C ILE A 567 17.78 26.32 30.08
N PHE A 568 18.78 26.58 29.23
CA PHE A 568 18.50 26.92 27.83
C PHE A 568 18.17 25.66 27.04
N SER A 569 19.10 24.70 26.99
CA SER A 569 18.91 23.41 26.32
C SER A 569 19.31 22.24 27.22
N LYS A 570 18.61 21.12 27.07
CA LYS A 570 18.88 19.86 27.75
C LYS A 570 18.55 18.70 26.83
N GLU A 571 19.54 17.91 26.46
CA GLU A 571 19.40 16.93 25.38
C GLU A 571 20.19 15.63 25.64
N ILE A 572 19.65 14.50 25.18
CA ILE A 572 20.38 13.23 25.17
C ILE A 572 21.40 13.26 24.03
N CYS A 573 22.69 13.35 24.36
CA CYS A 573 23.76 13.46 23.37
C CYS A 573 25.02 12.70 23.78
N GLY A 574 25.68 12.07 22.80
CA GLY A 574 26.88 11.25 23.01
C GLY A 574 28.18 11.82 22.44
N GLY A 575 28.14 12.99 21.80
CA GLY A 575 29.32 13.65 21.22
C GLY A 575 30.02 14.61 22.20
N PRO A 576 31.25 15.08 21.88
CA PRO A 576 31.97 16.08 22.67
C PRO A 576 31.29 17.45 22.65
N HIS A 577 31.41 18.22 23.72
CA HIS A 577 30.90 19.60 23.82
C HIS A 577 31.95 20.52 24.42
N VAL A 578 31.81 21.82 24.18
CA VAL A 578 32.60 22.82 24.90
C VAL A 578 32.09 22.99 26.32
N ASP A 579 32.94 23.43 27.25
CA ASP A 579 32.53 23.64 28.65
C ASP A 579 31.67 24.89 28.86
N PHE A 580 31.76 25.88 27.96
CA PHE A 580 31.01 27.13 28.03
C PHE A 580 30.64 27.65 26.64
N THR A 581 29.46 28.28 26.52
CA THR A 581 28.96 28.76 25.23
C THR A 581 29.76 29.93 24.64
N GLY A 582 30.54 30.68 25.45
CA GLY A 582 31.37 31.78 24.97
C GLY A 582 32.54 31.34 24.09
N LYS A 583 32.89 30.04 24.11
CA LYS A 583 33.93 29.47 23.24
C LYS A 583 33.50 29.40 21.76
N LEU A 584 32.21 29.55 21.44
CA LEU A 584 31.68 29.35 20.09
C LEU A 584 31.96 30.51 19.12
N GLY A 585 32.36 31.70 19.60
CA GLY A 585 32.54 32.87 18.72
C GLY A 585 31.20 33.46 18.27
N LYS A 586 30.99 33.66 16.96
CA LYS A 586 29.75 34.19 16.38
C LYS A 586 29.07 33.16 15.49
N PHE A 587 27.81 32.86 15.76
CA PHE A 587 27.01 31.94 14.97
C PHE A 587 26.33 32.65 13.79
N LYS A 588 26.33 31.99 12.61
CA LYS A 588 25.68 32.52 11.41
C LYS A 588 25.01 31.43 10.59
N ILE A 589 23.77 31.66 10.18
CA ILE A 589 23.05 30.79 9.24
C ILE A 589 23.43 31.22 7.82
N ILE A 590 24.02 30.30 7.06
CA ILE A 590 24.44 30.56 5.67
C ILE A 590 23.30 30.29 4.69
N LYS A 591 22.56 29.20 4.92
CA LYS A 591 21.57 28.72 3.97
C LYS A 591 20.46 27.96 4.66
N GLU A 592 19.24 28.14 4.17
CA GLU A 592 18.06 27.39 4.54
C GLU A 592 17.46 26.79 3.24
N GLU A 593 17.17 25.50 3.24
CA GLU A 593 16.58 24.80 2.09
C GLU A 593 15.56 23.74 2.48
N ALA A 594 14.64 23.42 1.57
CA ALA A 594 13.64 22.37 1.77
C ALA A 594 14.28 20.97 1.69
N LEU A 595 13.93 20.08 2.61
CA LEU A 595 14.33 18.67 2.63
C LEU A 595 13.08 17.79 2.56
N GLY A 596 12.45 17.75 1.40
CA GLY A 596 11.13 17.12 1.22
C GLY A 596 9.98 18.04 1.67
N GLN A 597 8.80 17.47 1.92
CA GLN A 597 7.58 18.24 2.21
C GLN A 597 7.42 18.66 3.68
N GLU A 598 8.03 17.92 4.61
CA GLU A 598 7.80 18.11 6.05
C GLU A 598 9.05 18.58 6.81
N ASN A 599 10.20 18.60 6.16
CA ASN A 599 11.47 18.88 6.81
C ASN A 599 12.20 20.04 6.13
N ARG A 600 12.90 20.83 6.93
CA ARG A 600 13.83 21.88 6.50
C ARG A 600 15.25 21.48 6.84
N ARG A 601 16.19 22.14 6.16
CA ARG A 601 17.61 21.99 6.38
C ARG A 601 18.25 23.37 6.52
N ILE A 602 19.02 23.55 7.58
CA ILE A 602 19.85 24.74 7.82
C ILE A 602 21.32 24.36 7.69
N TYR A 603 22.10 25.20 7.02
CA TYR A 603 23.55 25.21 7.09
C TYR A 603 24.01 26.44 7.86
N ALA A 604 24.89 26.25 8.83
CA ALA A 604 25.43 27.32 9.65
C ALA A 604 26.92 27.13 9.94
N VAL A 605 27.58 28.21 10.33
CA VAL A 605 29.01 28.27 10.67
C VAL A 605 29.24 29.07 11.93
N LEU A 606 30.44 28.94 12.48
CA LEU A 606 30.96 29.80 13.53
C LEU A 606 32.08 30.67 12.95
N GLU A 607 31.94 31.98 13.08
CA GLU A 607 32.96 32.99 12.76
C GLU A 607 33.71 33.33 14.06
N ASN A 608 35.02 33.58 13.98
CA ASN A 608 35.85 34.03 15.11
C ASN A 608 35.75 33.15 16.38
N ILE A 609 35.95 31.83 16.24
CA ILE A 609 35.99 30.91 17.38
C ILE A 609 37.10 31.35 18.34
N ASN A 610 36.73 31.71 19.57
CA ASN A 610 37.68 32.15 20.60
C ASN A 610 38.41 30.94 21.18
N VAL A 611 39.53 30.56 20.56
CA VAL A 611 40.44 29.52 21.06
C VAL A 611 41.58 30.21 21.81
N ALA A 612 41.40 30.51 23.10
CA ALA A 612 42.47 31.01 23.96
C ALA A 612 42.40 30.44 25.39
N PHE A 613 43.43 29.64 25.72
CA PHE A 613 43.98 29.20 27.01
C PHE A 613 43.26 28.19 27.92
N ASN A 614 43.72 26.94 27.82
CA ASN A 614 44.20 26.19 29.00
C ASN A 614 45.62 26.71 29.34
N GLN A 615 45.74 27.65 30.28
CA GLN A 615 46.95 27.80 31.09
C GLN A 615 46.52 27.79 32.57
N PRO A 616 47.14 26.95 33.41
CA PRO A 616 46.85 26.94 34.84
C PRO A 616 47.28 28.28 35.47
N PRO A 617 46.59 28.76 36.51
CA PRO A 617 46.96 30.02 37.16
C PRO A 617 48.39 29.92 37.71
N ALA A 618 49.20 30.93 37.39
CA ALA A 618 50.54 31.08 37.92
C ALA A 618 50.51 31.07 39.46
N LYS A 619 51.31 30.18 40.06
CA LYS A 619 51.62 30.20 41.49
C LYS A 619 52.17 31.59 41.84
N LYS A 620 51.45 32.34 42.68
CA LYS A 620 52.08 33.40 43.48
C LYS A 620 52.72 32.74 44.69
N GLY A 621 54.04 32.90 44.82
CA GLY A 621 54.79 32.56 46.01
C GLY A 621 54.42 33.44 47.19
N GLY A 622 54.52 32.86 48.37
CA GLY A 622 54.16 33.39 49.68
C GLY A 622 53.96 32.21 50.62
#